data_AF-A0A2A4QH15-F1
#
_entry.id   AF-A0A2A4QH15-F1
#
_cell.length_a   1.000
_cell.length_b   1.000
_cell.length_c   1.000
_cell.angle_alpha   90.00
_cell.angle_beta   90.00
_cell.angle_gamma   90.00
#
_symmetry.space_group_name_H-M   'P 1'
#
loop_
_entity.id
_entity.type
_entity.pdbx_description
1 polymer ?
#
loop_
_entity_poly.entity_id
_entity_poly.type
_entity_poly.pdbx_seq_one_letter_code
_entity_poly.pdbx_strand_id
1 'polypeptide(L)'
;MKKILQLILLSTLLSSCGTVRYQAVYKVETSGSKNSVVGKSTSLIDAFASAHILSFRPNDTNNDTLLCQGIPYHIFTFWFEPSQSNDTIAINLWYWGMGKKKHYLEALDQLEDSLHATFGDKMNVSIKQDSRKK
;
A
#
# COMPACT_ATOMS: atom_id res chain seq x y z
N MET A 1 1.36 -2.39 15.99
CA MET A 1 0.79 -3.73 15.72
C MET A 1 1.63 -4.35 14.62
N LYS A 2 2.38 -5.45 14.85
CA LYS A 2 3.27 -6.06 13.83
C LYS A 2 2.59 -7.18 13.05
N LYS A 3 1.39 -6.94 12.49
CA LYS A 3 0.55 -7.99 11.91
C LYS A 3 1.06 -8.45 10.54
N ILE A 4 1.53 -7.53 9.70
CA ILE A 4 2.07 -7.85 8.38
C ILE A 4 3.42 -8.58 8.49
N LEU A 5 4.36 -8.07 9.30
CA LEU A 5 5.67 -8.72 9.52
C LEU A 5 5.54 -10.18 10.01
N GLN A 6 4.57 -10.49 10.88
CA GLN A 6 4.35 -11.85 11.39
C GLN A 6 3.75 -12.80 10.33
N LEU A 7 2.85 -12.33 9.46
CA LEU A 7 2.34 -13.13 8.33
C LEU A 7 3.41 -13.37 7.26
N ILE A 8 4.29 -12.39 7.07
CA ILE A 8 5.36 -12.41 6.07
C ILE A 8 6.54 -13.27 6.52
N LEU A 9 6.96 -13.23 7.79
CA LEU A 9 8.13 -13.99 8.25
C LEU A 9 7.94 -15.50 8.05
N LEU A 10 6.74 -16.02 8.27
CA LEU A 10 6.46 -17.46 8.09
C LEU A 10 6.52 -17.91 6.62
N SER A 11 6.22 -17.01 5.66
CA SER A 11 6.20 -17.34 4.23
C SER A 11 7.52 -17.04 3.50
N THR A 12 8.39 -16.22 4.09
CA THR A 12 9.61 -15.71 3.44
C THR A 12 10.90 -16.45 3.79
N LEU A 13 10.96 -17.22 4.87
CA LEU A 13 12.16 -17.99 5.27
C LEU A 13 12.59 -19.07 4.25
N LEU A 14 11.76 -19.41 3.26
CA LEU A 14 12.03 -20.51 2.31
C LEU A 14 12.07 -20.11 0.82
N SER A 15 11.99 -18.82 0.45
CA SER A 15 11.87 -18.45 -0.98
C SER A 15 12.59 -17.15 -1.35
N SER A 16 13.90 -17.27 -1.61
CA SER A 16 14.76 -16.20 -2.15
C SER A 16 14.49 -15.85 -3.63
N CYS A 17 13.60 -16.59 -4.32
CA CYS A 17 13.28 -16.42 -5.75
C CYS A 17 11.76 -16.30 -6.04
N GLY A 18 10.95 -15.86 -5.06
CA GLY A 18 9.50 -15.79 -5.21
C GLY A 18 8.98 -14.42 -5.68
N THR A 19 7.94 -14.42 -6.52
CA THR A 19 7.08 -13.26 -6.74
C THR A 19 6.16 -13.05 -5.54
N VAL A 20 5.96 -11.80 -5.12
CA VAL A 20 4.97 -11.45 -4.09
C VAL A 20 3.89 -10.58 -4.71
N ARG A 21 2.63 -10.90 -4.39
CA ARG A 21 1.49 -10.04 -4.62
C ARG A 21 0.85 -9.69 -3.29
N TYR A 22 0.61 -8.41 -3.08
CA TYR A 22 -0.02 -7.89 -1.88
C TYR A 22 -1.10 -6.91 -2.31
N GLN A 23 -2.29 -7.07 -1.75
CA GLN A 23 -3.38 -6.13 -1.89
C GLN A 23 -3.83 -5.70 -0.50
N ALA A 24 -3.99 -4.39 -0.32
CA ALA A 24 -4.61 -3.83 0.87
C ALA A 24 -5.70 -2.84 0.48
N VAL A 25 -6.72 -2.78 1.32
CA VAL A 25 -7.78 -1.79 1.25
C VAL A 25 -7.89 -1.17 2.64
N TYR A 26 -7.49 0.10 2.75
CA TYR A 26 -7.62 0.89 3.96
C TYR A 26 -8.88 1.73 3.85
N LYS A 27 -9.91 1.39 4.62
CA LYS A 27 -11.18 2.14 4.66
C LYS A 27 -11.08 3.19 5.75
N VAL A 28 -11.18 4.45 5.38
CA VAL A 28 -11.09 5.59 6.30
C VAL A 28 -12.45 6.28 6.38
N GLU A 29 -13.01 6.37 7.58
CA GLU A 29 -14.22 7.13 7.84
C GLU A 29 -13.96 8.63 7.68
N THR A 30 -14.71 9.26 6.78
CA THR A 30 -14.61 10.69 6.49
C THR A 30 -15.65 11.41 7.33
N SER A 31 -15.30 11.81 8.55
CA SER A 31 -16.14 12.73 9.34
C SER A 31 -16.14 14.18 8.79
N GLY A 32 -15.94 14.36 7.48
CA GLY A 32 -15.63 15.64 6.81
C GLY A 32 -15.45 15.45 5.28
N SER A 33 -14.73 16.37 4.63
CA SER A 33 -14.56 16.36 3.16
C SER A 33 -13.65 15.23 2.67
N LYS A 34 -14.15 14.42 1.71
CA LYS A 34 -13.39 13.37 0.99
C LYS A 34 -12.03 13.87 0.48
N ASN A 35 -11.98 15.12 0.02
CA ASN A 35 -10.75 15.75 -0.50
C ASN A 35 -9.64 15.84 0.57
N SER A 36 -10.00 15.97 1.85
CA SER A 36 -9.03 16.01 2.94
C SER A 36 -8.34 14.66 3.15
N VAL A 37 -9.10 13.55 3.09
CA VAL A 37 -8.54 12.20 3.22
C VAL A 37 -7.68 11.85 2.01
N VAL A 38 -8.15 12.16 0.80
CA VAL A 38 -7.37 11.96 -0.43
C VAL A 38 -6.07 12.76 -0.37
N GLY A 39 -6.14 14.06 -0.06
CA GLY A 39 -4.95 14.92 0.02
C GLY A 39 -3.91 14.43 1.03
N LYS A 40 -4.34 14.08 2.26
CA LYS A 40 -3.44 13.51 3.27
C LYS A 40 -2.83 12.19 2.84
N SER A 41 -3.62 11.32 2.21
CA SER A 41 -3.14 10.02 1.74
C SER A 41 -2.12 10.17 0.62
N THR A 42 -2.36 11.07 -0.35
CA THR A 42 -1.40 11.40 -1.40
C THR A 42 -0.08 11.89 -0.81
N SER A 43 -0.13 12.83 0.16
CA SER A 43 1.10 13.31 0.83
C SER A 43 1.87 12.20 1.55
N LEU A 44 1.17 11.24 2.18
CA LEU A 44 1.82 10.07 2.79
C LEU A 44 2.45 9.15 1.74
N ILE A 45 1.78 8.92 0.62
CA ILE A 45 2.30 8.11 -0.50
C ILE A 45 3.53 8.78 -1.13
N ASP A 46 3.52 10.11 -1.29
CA ASP A 46 4.66 10.88 -1.79
C ASP A 46 5.87 10.78 -0.85
N ALA A 47 5.64 10.91 0.46
CA ALA A 47 6.68 10.72 1.46
C ALA A 47 7.24 9.30 1.45
N PHE A 48 6.36 8.28 1.34
CA PHE A 48 6.73 6.87 1.19
C PHE A 48 7.59 6.64 -0.07
N ALA A 49 7.16 7.15 -1.22
CA ALA A 49 7.89 7.01 -2.48
C ALA A 49 9.28 7.64 -2.39
N SER A 50 9.37 8.83 -1.80
CA SER A 50 10.63 9.55 -1.61
C SER A 50 11.59 8.80 -0.67
N ALA A 51 11.08 8.30 0.47
CA ALA A 51 11.88 7.60 1.47
C ALA A 51 12.46 6.27 0.97
N HIS A 52 11.78 5.62 0.02
CA HIS A 52 12.17 4.31 -0.52
C HIS A 52 12.71 4.36 -1.95
N ILE A 53 13.08 5.56 -2.43
CA ILE A 53 13.67 5.78 -3.77
C ILE A 53 12.80 5.15 -4.86
N LEU A 54 11.48 5.33 -4.74
CA LEU A 54 10.53 4.93 -5.75
C LEU A 54 10.38 6.07 -6.76
N SER A 55 10.37 5.73 -8.04
CA SER A 55 10.05 6.69 -9.09
C SER A 55 8.56 6.69 -9.38
N PHE A 56 7.95 7.87 -9.37
CA PHE A 56 6.61 8.03 -9.92
C PHE A 56 6.64 7.73 -11.42
N ARG A 57 5.67 6.96 -11.88
CA ARG A 57 5.46 6.74 -13.32
C ARG A 57 4.18 7.43 -13.78
N PRO A 58 4.19 7.99 -15.00
CA PRO A 58 2.94 8.27 -15.69
C PRO A 58 2.11 6.97 -15.75
N ASN A 59 0.86 7.03 -15.34
CA ASN A 59 -0.04 5.90 -15.51
C ASN A 59 -0.68 5.98 -16.89
N ASP A 60 -0.42 4.99 -17.76
CA ASP A 60 -0.92 4.98 -19.14
C ASP A 60 -2.42 4.67 -19.22
N THR A 61 -3.09 4.35 -18.10
CA THR A 61 -4.45 3.76 -18.12
C THR A 61 -5.50 4.46 -17.26
N ASN A 62 -5.16 5.33 -16.29
CA ASN A 62 -6.13 6.07 -15.47
C ASN A 62 -5.50 7.26 -14.74
N ASN A 63 -6.14 8.44 -14.79
CA ASN A 63 -5.67 9.68 -14.14
C ASN A 63 -5.78 9.66 -12.61
N ASP A 64 -6.59 8.76 -12.04
CA ASP A 64 -6.88 8.72 -10.59
C ASP A 64 -6.02 7.71 -9.82
N THR A 65 -4.89 7.30 -10.39
CA THR A 65 -4.01 6.28 -9.83
C THR A 65 -2.58 6.81 -9.68
N LEU A 66 -1.97 6.58 -8.52
CA LEU A 66 -0.57 6.87 -8.26
C LEU A 66 0.25 5.59 -8.42
N LEU A 67 1.21 5.59 -9.35
CA LEU A 67 2.09 4.44 -9.61
C LEU A 67 3.52 4.77 -9.20
N CYS A 68 4.07 3.99 -8.26
CA CYS A 68 5.44 4.09 -7.79
C CYS A 68 6.21 2.83 -8.17
N GLN A 69 7.42 2.98 -8.74
CA GLN A 69 8.28 1.86 -9.10
C GLN A 69 9.58 1.85 -8.31
N GLY A 70 9.91 0.67 -7.78
CA GLY A 70 11.21 0.31 -7.22
C GLY A 70 12.00 -0.65 -8.12
N ILE A 71 13.32 -0.72 -7.91
CA ILE A 71 14.27 -1.52 -8.67
C ILE A 71 14.53 -2.86 -7.93
N PRO A 72 14.71 -3.99 -8.64
CA PRO A 72 14.66 -4.13 -10.10
C PRO A 72 13.23 -4.29 -10.65
N TYR A 73 12.30 -4.89 -9.91
CA TYR A 73 10.96 -5.20 -10.39
C TYR A 73 9.91 -5.11 -9.27
N HIS A 74 9.69 -3.90 -8.74
CA HIS A 74 8.71 -3.66 -7.67
C HIS A 74 7.76 -2.53 -8.07
N ILE A 75 6.47 -2.79 -8.06
CA ILE A 75 5.44 -1.85 -8.50
C ILE A 75 4.43 -1.70 -7.38
N PHE A 76 4.13 -0.45 -7.03
CA PHE A 76 3.08 -0.06 -6.09
C PHE A 76 2.07 0.79 -6.85
N THR A 77 0.80 0.41 -6.77
CA THR A 77 -0.31 1.08 -7.44
C THR A 77 -1.34 1.47 -6.39
N PHE A 78 -1.63 2.76 -6.30
CA PHE A 78 -2.58 3.32 -5.36
C PHE A 78 -3.73 3.99 -6.09
N TRP A 79 -4.95 3.80 -5.60
CA TRP A 79 -6.11 4.54 -6.08
C TRP A 79 -7.13 4.73 -4.96
N PHE A 80 -7.99 5.72 -5.13
CA PHE A 80 -8.97 6.12 -4.12
C PHE A 80 -10.38 5.89 -4.64
N GLU A 81 -11.21 5.20 -3.86
CA GLU A 81 -12.61 4.93 -4.21
C GLU A 81 -13.52 5.36 -3.06
N PRO A 82 -14.67 6.01 -3.35
CA PRO A 82 -15.75 6.08 -2.38
C PRO A 82 -16.18 4.66 -2.00
N SER A 83 -16.30 4.38 -0.70
CA SER A 83 -17.01 3.18 -0.26
C SER A 83 -18.50 3.31 -0.64
N GLN A 84 -19.23 2.19 -0.57
CA GLN A 84 -20.68 2.18 -0.75
C GLN A 84 -21.42 3.15 0.20
N SER A 85 -20.78 3.54 1.31
CA SER A 85 -21.19 4.64 2.19
C SER A 85 -20.50 5.95 1.81
N ASN A 86 -21.26 7.05 1.72
CA ASN A 86 -20.73 8.38 1.39
C ASN A 86 -19.67 8.91 2.37
N ASP A 87 -19.61 8.34 3.57
CA ASP A 87 -18.75 8.78 4.67
C ASP A 87 -17.49 7.90 4.82
N THR A 88 -17.09 7.19 3.76
CA THR A 88 -15.88 6.36 3.82
C THR A 88 -15.14 6.41 2.49
N ILE A 89 -13.82 6.57 2.55
CA ILE A 89 -12.91 6.48 1.41
C ILE A 89 -12.06 5.22 1.56
N ALA A 90 -12.02 4.41 0.51
CA ALA A 90 -11.09 3.30 0.38
C ALA A 90 -9.79 3.80 -0.28
N ILE A 91 -8.69 3.62 0.42
CA ILE A 91 -7.33 3.74 -0.13
C ILE A 91 -6.93 2.32 -0.54
N ASN A 92 -6.92 2.07 -1.84
CA ASN A 92 -6.54 0.78 -2.39
C ASN A 92 -5.05 0.78 -2.70
N LEU A 93 -4.38 -0.33 -2.38
CA LEU A 93 -2.98 -0.58 -2.69
C LEU A 93 -2.83 -1.95 -3.33
N TRP A 94 -2.21 -1.99 -4.50
CA TRP A 94 -1.64 -3.18 -5.09
C TRP A 94 -0.12 -3.10 -5.12
N TYR A 95 0.53 -4.16 -4.65
CA TYR A 95 1.97 -4.34 -4.77
C TYR A 95 2.28 -5.64 -5.50
N TRP A 96 3.19 -5.54 -6.46
CA TRP A 96 3.80 -6.66 -7.15
C TRP A 96 5.31 -6.52 -7.10
N GLY A 97 6.00 -7.58 -6.65
CA GLY A 97 7.46 -7.56 -6.51
C GLY A 97 8.11 -8.88 -6.88
N MET A 98 9.29 -8.81 -7.48
CA MET A 98 10.15 -9.98 -7.77
C MET A 98 11.57 -9.78 -7.25
N GLY A 99 12.12 -10.81 -6.58
CA GLY A 99 13.50 -10.80 -6.08
C GLY A 99 13.62 -10.46 -4.59
N LYS A 100 14.71 -9.79 -4.20
CA LYS A 100 14.98 -9.39 -2.80
C LYS A 100 13.87 -8.43 -2.32
N LYS A 101 12.98 -8.96 -1.48
CA LYS A 101 11.72 -8.33 -1.08
C LYS A 101 11.76 -7.65 0.28
N LYS A 102 12.74 -7.96 1.13
CA LYS A 102 12.70 -7.60 2.56
C LYS A 102 12.49 -6.09 2.79
N HIS A 103 13.25 -5.23 2.11
CA HIS A 103 13.16 -3.78 2.30
C HIS A 103 11.82 -3.22 1.78
N TYR A 104 11.23 -3.78 0.73
CA TYR A 104 9.92 -3.36 0.25
C TYR A 104 8.76 -3.85 1.12
N LEU A 105 8.93 -4.98 1.81
CA LEU A 105 7.95 -5.42 2.81
C LEU A 105 8.03 -4.55 4.07
N GLU A 106 9.23 -4.18 4.50
CA GLU A 106 9.44 -3.18 5.58
C GLU A 106 8.88 -1.82 5.18
N ALA A 107 9.00 -1.42 3.91
CA ALA A 107 8.39 -0.20 3.39
C ALA A 107 6.85 -0.24 3.47
N LEU A 108 6.23 -1.38 3.15
CA LEU A 108 4.78 -1.57 3.29
C LEU A 108 4.32 -1.45 4.75
N ASP A 109 5.09 -2.00 5.70
CA ASP A 109 4.82 -1.84 7.12
C ASP A 109 4.88 -0.36 7.54
N GLN A 110 5.89 0.38 7.08
CA GLN A 110 6.04 1.81 7.37
C GLN A 110 4.91 2.66 6.79
N LEU A 111 4.41 2.30 5.61
CA LEU A 111 3.24 2.94 5.01
C LEU A 111 1.98 2.68 5.85
N GLU A 112 1.75 1.43 6.28
CA GLU A 112 0.62 1.10 7.15
C GLU A 112 0.70 1.86 8.49
N ASP A 113 1.87 1.92 9.11
CA ASP A 113 2.10 2.67 10.34
C ASP A 113 1.82 4.17 10.14
N SER A 114 2.24 4.74 9.01
CA SER A 114 2.03 6.16 8.69
C SER A 114 0.54 6.48 8.45
N LEU A 115 -0.18 5.57 7.79
CA LEU A 115 -1.63 5.67 7.60
C LEU A 115 -2.35 5.58 8.96
N HIS A 116 -1.97 4.63 9.81
CA HIS A 116 -2.55 4.51 11.16
C HIS A 116 -2.24 5.72 12.04
N ALA A 117 -1.02 6.27 12.00
CA ALA A 117 -0.68 7.47 12.74
C ALA A 117 -1.52 8.68 12.29
N THR A 118 -1.89 8.73 11.01
CA THR A 118 -2.64 9.85 10.42
C THR A 118 -4.15 9.75 10.61
N PHE A 119 -4.70 8.53 10.52
CA PHE A 119 -6.15 8.30 10.55
C PHE A 119 -6.65 7.66 11.84
N GLY A 120 -5.76 7.07 12.64
CA GLY A 120 -6.06 6.50 13.95
C GLY A 120 -7.19 5.47 13.89
N ASP A 121 -8.12 5.61 14.83
CA ASP A 121 -9.27 4.71 15.01
C ASP A 121 -10.33 4.83 13.90
N LYS A 122 -10.22 5.83 13.02
CA LYS A 122 -11.12 6.01 11.87
C LYS A 122 -10.80 5.09 10.70
N MET A 123 -9.74 4.29 10.81
CA MET A 123 -9.25 3.45 9.73
C MET A 123 -9.44 1.97 10.05
N ASN A 124 -10.08 1.25 9.14
CA ASN A 124 -10.19 -0.20 9.15
C ASN A 124 -9.44 -0.78 7.94
N VAL A 125 -8.66 -1.84 8.16
CA VAL A 125 -7.75 -2.39 7.15
C VAL A 125 -8.17 -3.81 6.76
N SER A 126 -8.25 -4.07 5.47
CA SER A 126 -8.42 -5.40 4.90
C SER A 126 -7.23 -5.74 4.00
N ILE A 127 -6.55 -6.84 4.32
CA ILE A 127 -5.32 -7.26 3.63
C ILE A 127 -5.55 -8.62 2.99
N LYS A 128 -5.19 -8.74 1.70
CA LYS A 128 -5.12 -9.98 0.95
C LYS A 128 -3.71 -10.15 0.39
N GLN A 129 -2.99 -11.15 0.87
CA GLN A 129 -1.67 -11.50 0.35
C GLN A 129 -1.78 -12.77 -0.49
N ASP A 130 -1.40 -12.70 -1.77
CA ASP A 130 -1.31 -13.87 -2.66
C ASP A 130 0.16 -14.27 -2.78
N SER A 131 0.55 -15.32 -2.06
CA SER A 131 1.88 -15.92 -2.13
C SER A 131 1.82 -17.22 -2.92
N ARG A 132 1.57 -17.13 -4.23
CA ARG A 132 1.73 -18.32 -5.09
C ARG A 132 3.20 -18.71 -5.10
N LYS A 133 3.52 -19.82 -4.43
CA LYS A 133 4.72 -20.60 -4.72
C LYS A 133 4.49 -21.21 -6.10
N LYS A 134 5.31 -20.81 -7.08
CA LYS A 134 5.48 -21.62 -8.28
C LYS A 134 6.25 -22.88 -7.92
#